data_AF-X1I7U3-F1
#
_entry.id   AF-X1I7U3-F1
#
_cell.length_a   1.000
_cell.length_b   1.000
_cell.length_c   1.000
_cell.angle_alpha   90.00
_cell.angle_beta   90.00
_cell.angle_gamma   90.00
#
_symmetry.space_group_name_H-M   'P 1'
#
loop_
_entity.id
_entity.type
_entity.pdbx_description
1 polymer ?
#
loop_
_entity_poly.entity_id
_entity_poly.type
_entity_poly.pdbx_seq_one_letter_code
_entity_poly.pdbx_strand_id
1 'polypeptide(L)' 'FNLGFKGIIVGNAHLELKSFKGENAYHAVGEYSAGIIEGLRYFNFI' A
#
# COMPACT_ATOMS: atom_id res chain seq x y z
N PHE A 1 9.43 0.84 8.07
CA PHE A 1 9.64 1.44 6.73
C PHE A 1 10.53 2.69 6.83
N ASN A 2 11.84 2.55 7.11
CA ASN A 2 12.70 3.71 7.41
C ASN A 2 13.84 3.96 6.40
N LEU A 3 13.73 3.48 5.15
CA LEU A 3 14.78 3.61 4.12
C LEU A 3 14.21 3.68 2.69
N GLY A 4 13.38 4.68 2.37
CA GLY A 4 12.98 4.96 0.96
C GLY A 4 12.08 3.91 0.27
N PHE A 5 11.63 2.88 0.97
CA PHE A 5 10.71 1.88 0.42
C PHE A 5 9.29 2.43 0.32
N LYS A 6 8.68 2.29 -0.86
CA LYS A 6 7.25 2.53 -1.09
C LYS A 6 6.46 1.28 -0.72
N GLY A 7 5.64 1.36 0.32
CA GLY A 7 4.77 0.28 0.78
C GLY A 7 3.38 0.38 0.18
N ILE A 8 2.73 -0.78 -0.02
CA ILE A 8 1.33 -0.87 -0.42
C ILE A 8 0.61 -1.71 0.63
N ILE A 9 -0.43 -1.14 1.22
CA ILE A 9 -1.31 -1.81 2.18
C ILE A 9 -2.62 -2.13 1.44
N VAL A 10 -2.88 -3.42 1.22
CA VAL A 10 -4.04 -3.89 0.47
C VAL A 10 -5.34 -3.79 1.28
N GLY A 11 -6.48 -3.69 0.61
CA GLY A 11 -7.79 -3.45 1.23
C GLY A 11 -8.22 -4.50 2.26
N ASN A 12 -7.74 -5.74 2.13
CA ASN A 12 -7.98 -6.83 3.08
C ASN A 12 -6.88 -7.00 4.13
N ALA A 13 -5.94 -6.05 4.22
CA ALA A 13 -4.90 -6.08 5.24
C ALA A 13 -5.50 -6.00 6.65
N HIS A 14 -4.78 -6.58 7.61
CA HIS A 14 -5.17 -6.57 9.01
C HIS A 14 -5.25 -5.13 9.55
N LEU A 15 -6.10 -4.90 10.57
CA LEU A 15 -6.41 -3.56 11.10
C LEU A 15 -5.17 -2.79 11.58
N GLU A 16 -4.18 -3.50 12.12
CA GLU A 16 -2.91 -2.93 12.55
C GLU A 16 -2.13 -2.29 11.39
N LEU A 17 -2.17 -2.89 10.20
CA LEU A 17 -1.53 -2.37 8.99
C LEU A 17 -2.32 -1.21 8.41
N LYS A 18 -3.66 -1.27 8.43
CA LYS A 18 -4.52 -0.13 8.03
C LYS A 18 -4.33 1.11 8.91
N SER A 19 -3.86 0.91 10.14
CA SER A 19 -3.57 2.01 11.07
C SER A 19 -2.17 2.61 10.88
N PHE A 20 -1.37 2.05 9.96
CA PHE A 20 -0.03 2.54 9.67
C PHE A 20 -0.06 3.88 8.94
N LYS A 21 0.60 4.90 9.53
CA LYS A 21 0.64 6.28 9.01
C LYS A 21 2.01 6.68 8.43
N GLY A 22 2.83 5.72 8.03
CA GLY A 22 4.13 6.06 7.43
C GLY A 22 3.94 6.75 6.08
N GLU A 23 4.67 7.85 5.86
CA GLU A 23 4.55 8.71 4.67
C GLU A 23 4.79 7.99 3.33
N ASN A 24 5.54 6.89 3.36
CA ASN A 24 5.86 6.11 2.17
C ASN A 24 4.94 4.90 1.94
N ALA A 25 3.75 4.85 2.57
CA ALA A 25 2.78 3.78 2.36
C ALA A 25 1.50 4.28 1.70
N TYR A 26 1.09 3.60 0.63
CA TYR A 26 -0.20 3.80 0.00
C TYR A 26 -1.21 2.78 0.55
N HIS A 27 -2.42 3.25 0.86
CA HIS A 27 -3.53 2.42 1.33
C HIS A 27 -4.49 2.18 0.16
N ALA A 28 -4.44 0.97 -0.39
CA ALA A 28 -5.26 0.59 -1.54
C ALA A 28 -6.67 0.21 -1.09
N VAL A 29 -7.65 0.51 -1.95
CA VAL A 29 -9.03 0.03 -1.80
C VAL A 29 -9.12 -1.44 -2.22
N GLY A 30 -8.41 -1.82 -3.28
CA GLY A 30 -8.38 -3.18 -3.80
C GLY A 30 -7.76 -4.19 -2.83
N GLU A 31 -8.34 -5.38 -2.78
CA GLU A 31 -7.85 -6.50 -1.97
C GLU A 31 -6.84 -7.35 -2.74
N TYR A 32 -5.95 -8.04 -2.01
CA TYR A 32 -4.97 -8.97 -2.58
C TYR A 32 -4.18 -8.36 -3.75
N SER A 33 -4.17 -9.01 -4.91
CA SER A 33 -3.45 -8.55 -6.10
C SER A 33 -4.02 -7.26 -6.70
N ALA A 34 -5.33 -7.01 -6.56
CA ALA A 34 -5.94 -5.79 -7.07
C ALA A 34 -5.35 -4.55 -6.36
N GLY A 35 -5.16 -4.63 -5.05
CA GLY A 35 -4.53 -3.57 -4.27
C GLY A 35 -3.05 -3.36 -4.61
N ILE A 36 -2.33 -4.42 -4.97
CA ILE A 36 -0.93 -4.31 -5.43
C ILE A 36 -0.87 -3.53 -6.75
N ILE A 37 -1.70 -3.88 -7.74
CA ILE A 37 -1.72 -3.19 -9.03
C ILE A 37 -2.13 -1.73 -8.87
N GLU A 38 -3.14 -1.46 -8.04
CA GLU A 38 -3.58 -0.11 -7.68
C GLU A 38 -2.43 0.71 -7.10
N GLY A 39 -1.71 0.18 -6.11
CA GLY A 39 -0.57 0.86 -5.50
C GLY A 39 0.61 1.06 -6.45
N LEU A 40 0.89 0.11 -7.35
CA LEU A 40 1.95 0.26 -8.35
C LEU A 40 1.63 1.39 -9.35
N ARG A 41 0.37 1.51 -9.79
CA ARG A 41 -0.10 2.64 -10.63
C ARG A 41 0.00 3.96 -9.89
N TYR A 42 -0.43 4.01 -8.62
CA TYR A 42 -0.30 5.21 -7.79
C TYR A 42 1.14 5.70 -7.70
N PHE A 43 2.11 4.77 -7.61
CA PHE A 43 3.53 5.09 -7.58
C PHE A 43 4.19 5.25 -8.95
N ASN A 44 3.42 5.15 -10.04
CA ASN A 44 3.86 5.27 -11.43
C ASN A 44 4.98 4.29 -11.81
N PHE A 45 4.88 3.05 -11.31
CA PHE A 45 5.78 1.96 -11.69
C PHE A 45 5.26 1.14 -12.87
N ILE A 46 3.95 1.22 -13.13
CA ILE A 46 3.24 0.61 -14.26
C ILE A 46 2.10 1.52 -14.72
#